data_AF-A0A3N5HUW8-F1
#
_entry.id   AF-A0A3N5HUW8-F1
#
_cell.length_a   1.000
_cell.length_b   1.000
_cell.length_c   1.000
_cell.angle_alpha   90.00
_cell.angle_beta   90.00
_cell.angle_gamma   90.00
#
_symmetry.space_group_name_H-M   'P 1'
#
loop_
_entity.id
_entity.type
_entity.pdbx_description
1 polymer ?
#
loop_
_entity_poly.entity_id
_entity_poly.type
_entity_poly.pdbx_seq_one_letter_code
_entity_poly.pdbx_strand_id
1 'polypeptide(L)'
;MLDAVIRFSLNHRPLIIVLSLAALVYGGYLSTTMPIDVFPDLDRPRVVILTECPGLSPEEIETLVTQPIEQSVLGANGVAAVRSQSSMGLVVIYIEFEWDT
;
A
#
# COMPACT_ATOMS: atom_id res chain seq x y z
N MET A 1 3.73 40.59 11.33
CA MET A 1 2.84 39.44 11.66
C MET A 1 3.45 38.56 12.75
N LEU A 2 4.70 38.11 12.60
CA LEU A 2 5.44 37.38 13.64
C LEU A 2 5.51 38.13 14.99
N ASP A 3 5.75 39.44 14.97
CA ASP A 3 5.79 40.26 16.18
C ASP A 3 4.48 40.27 16.96
N ALA A 4 3.34 40.13 16.27
CA ALA A 4 2.03 40.06 16.90
C ALA A 4 1.85 38.71 17.63
N VAL A 5 2.30 37.61 17.01
CA VAL A 5 2.27 36.27 17.62
C VAL A 5 3.21 36.20 18.83
N ILE A 6 4.42 36.72 18.71
CA ILE A 6 5.39 36.77 19.81
C ILE A 6 4.82 37.59 20.99
N ARG A 7 4.24 38.76 20.70
CA ARG A 7 3.64 39.61 21.73
C ARG A 7 2.42 38.96 22.39
N PHE A 8 1.59 38.27 21.62
CA PHE A 8 0.46 37.49 22.14
C PHE A 8 0.94 36.38 23.07
N SER A 9 1.95 35.62 22.66
CA SER A 9 2.57 34.55 23.46
C SER A 9 3.21 35.08 24.75
N LEU A 10 3.86 36.25 24.70
CA LEU A 10 4.49 36.89 25.86
C LEU A 10 3.49 37.54 26.82
N ASN A 11 2.29 37.93 26.36
CA ASN A 11 1.22 38.41 27.23
C ASN A 11 0.44 37.25 27.88
N HIS A 12 0.25 36.15 27.17
CA HIS A 12 -0.49 34.97 27.64
C HIS A 12 0.44 33.80 28.01
N ARG A 13 1.56 34.10 28.68
CA ARG A 13 2.57 33.11 29.10
C ARG A 13 2.00 31.84 29.76
N PRO A 14 1.09 31.92 30.76
CA PRO A 14 0.59 30.70 31.40
C PRO A 14 -0.20 29.82 30.43
N LEU A 15 -0.97 30.41 29.52
CA LEU A 15 -1.72 29.67 28.50
C LEU A 15 -0.78 28.95 27.55
N ILE A 16 0.28 29.61 27.08
CA ILE A 16 1.28 28.98 26.21
C ILE A 16 1.99 27.83 26.93
N ILE A 17 2.36 28.00 28.20
CA ILE A 17 3.00 26.94 28.99
C ILE A 17 2.09 25.72 29.13
N VAL A 18 0.81 25.92 29.43
CA VAL A 18 -0.17 24.82 29.54
C VAL A 18 -0.33 24.10 28.19
N LEU A 19 -0.43 24.83 27.09
CA LEU A 19 -0.52 24.24 25.76
C LEU A 19 0.75 23.44 25.39
N SER A 20 1.92 23.97 25.70
CA SER A 20 3.19 23.26 25.49
C SER A 20 3.28 21.99 26.33
N LEU A 21 2.86 22.04 27.59
CA LEU A 21 2.85 20.86 28.46
C LEU A 21 1.85 19.81 27.97
N ALA A 22 0.65 20.23 27.56
CA ALA A 22 -0.35 19.35 26.97
C ALA A 22 0.17 18.68 25.69
N ALA A 23 0.83 19.44 24.81
CA ALA A 23 1.45 18.90 23.59
C ALA A 23 2.56 17.89 23.91
N LEU A 24 3.39 18.15 24.93
CA LEU A 24 4.43 17.21 25.38
C LEU A 24 3.85 15.90 25.92
N VAL A 25 2.84 15.98 26.78
CA VAL A 25 2.19 14.78 27.35
C VAL A 25 1.50 13.98 26.25
N TYR A 26 0.77 14.65 25.36
CA TYR A 26 0.05 14.01 24.27
C TYR A 26 0.99 13.38 23.24
N GLY A 27 2.05 14.10 22.84
CA GLY A 27 3.08 13.59 21.94
C GLY A 27 3.86 12.41 22.56
N GLY A 28 4.17 12.50 23.87
CA GLY A 28 4.79 11.40 24.61
C GLY A 28 3.90 10.16 24.64
N TYR A 29 2.60 10.32 24.89
CA TYR A 29 1.64 9.23 24.83
C TYR A 29 1.58 8.60 23.43
N LEU A 30 1.43 9.40 22.37
CA LEU A 30 1.42 8.92 20.99
C LEU A 30 2.68 8.13 20.63
N SER A 31 3.86 8.60 21.07
CA SER A 31 5.13 7.91 20.84
C SER A 31 5.18 6.52 21.48
N THR A 32 4.43 6.28 22.56
CA THR A 32 4.37 4.95 23.19
C THR A 32 3.36 4.02 22.53
N THR A 33 2.38 4.56 21.79
CA THR A 33 1.32 3.79 21.12
C THR A 33 1.55 3.61 19.62
N MET A 34 2.50 4.34 19.04
CA MET A 34 2.80 4.27 17.62
C MET A 34 3.36 2.88 17.28
N PRO A 35 2.80 2.17 16.28
CA PRO A 35 3.33 0.89 15.84
C PRO A 35 4.75 1.11 15.32
N ILE A 36 5.67 0.26 15.76
CA ILE A 36 7.06 0.26 15.30
C ILE A 36 7.20 -0.91 14.33
N ASP A 37 7.25 -0.60 13.05
CA ASP A 37 7.53 -1.59 12.01
C ASP A 37 9.01 -1.54 11.64
N VAL A 38 9.66 -2.71 11.62
CA VAL A 38 11.09 -2.85 11.28
C VAL A 38 11.33 -2.57 9.81
N PHE A 39 10.35 -2.90 8.97
CA PHE A 39 10.36 -2.65 7.54
C PHE A 39 9.14 -1.81 7.18
N PRO A 40 9.31 -0.75 6.37
CA PRO A 40 8.17 -0.10 5.75
C PRO A 40 7.45 -1.10 4.85
N ASP A 41 6.17 -0.87 4.59
CA ASP A 41 5.46 -1.62 3.56
C ASP A 41 6.12 -1.36 2.20
N LEU A 42 6.67 -2.43 1.61
CA LEU A 42 7.33 -2.43 0.31
C LEU A 42 6.53 -3.23 -0.72
N ASP A 43 5.35 -3.72 -0.35
CA ASP A 43 4.51 -4.49 -1.24
C ASP A 43 3.84 -3.54 -2.23
N ARG A 44 4.17 -3.72 -3.52
CA ARG A 44 3.43 -3.05 -4.58
C ARG A 44 1.98 -3.55 -4.60
N PRO A 45 1.01 -2.70 -4.96
CA PRO A 45 -0.36 -3.14 -5.18
C PRO A 45 -0.36 -4.28 -6.21
N ARG A 46 -0.84 -5.45 -5.78
CA ARG A 46 -0.88 -6.65 -6.61
C ARG A 46 -2.21 -7.37 -6.50
N VAL A 47 -2.69 -7.88 -7.63
CA VAL A 47 -3.86 -8.75 -7.71
C VAL A 47 -3.40 -10.12 -8.16
N VAL A 48 -3.89 -11.17 -7.49
CA VAL A 48 -3.58 -12.56 -7.83
C VAL A 48 -4.84 -13.27 -8.30
N ILE A 49 -4.82 -13.77 -9.52
CA ILE A 49 -5.88 -14.60 -10.10
C ILE A 49 -5.44 -16.04 -10.01
N LEU A 50 -6.23 -16.87 -9.34
CA LEU A 50 -5.99 -18.29 -9.19
C LEU A 50 -7.12 -19.06 -9.87
N THR A 51 -6.77 -19.87 -10.87
CA THR A 51 -7.76 -20.61 -11.67
C THR A 51 -7.43 -22.08 -11.65
N GLU A 52 -8.39 -22.89 -11.19
CA GLU A 52 -8.31 -24.34 -11.20
C GLU A 52 -8.79 -24.89 -12.55
N CYS A 53 -7.93 -25.71 -13.18
CA CYS A 53 -8.10 -26.22 -14.54
C CYS A 53 -7.97 -27.74 -14.57
N PRO A 54 -8.77 -28.50 -13.80
CA PRO A 54 -8.58 -29.94 -13.64
C PRO A 54 -8.71 -30.67 -14.98
N GLY A 55 -7.74 -31.53 -15.28
CA GLY A 55 -7.74 -32.35 -16.49
C GLY A 55 -7.11 -31.69 -17.72
N LEU A 56 -6.68 -30.42 -17.63
CA LEU A 56 -5.91 -29.77 -18.69
C LEU A 56 -4.40 -29.95 -18.46
N SER A 57 -3.67 -30.21 -19.55
CA SER A 57 -2.20 -30.17 -19.55
C SER A 57 -1.69 -28.74 -19.37
N PRO A 58 -0.45 -28.53 -18.87
CA PRO A 58 0.14 -27.19 -18.73
C PRO A 58 0.11 -26.37 -20.03
N GLU A 59 0.32 -27.01 -21.18
CA GLU A 59 0.32 -26.37 -22.50
C GLU A 59 -1.08 -25.90 -22.92
N GLU A 60 -2.10 -26.71 -22.60
CA GLU A 60 -3.51 -26.34 -22.81
C GLU A 60 -3.92 -25.21 -21.88
N ILE A 61 -3.49 -25.23 -20.61
CA ILE A 61 -3.77 -24.15 -19.65
C ILE A 61 -3.17 -22.84 -20.14
N GLU A 62 -1.92 -22.86 -20.60
CA GLU A 62 -1.24 -21.67 -21.12
C GLU A 62 -2.02 -21.04 -22.27
N THR A 63 -2.44 -21.86 -23.23
CA THR A 63 -3.08 -21.38 -24.46
C THR A 63 -4.54 -21.00 -24.26
N LEU A 64 -5.28 -21.79 -23.47
CA LEU A 64 -6.74 -21.66 -23.34
C LEU A 64 -7.15 -20.75 -22.17
N VAL A 65 -6.30 -20.57 -21.17
CA VAL A 65 -6.65 -19.85 -19.93
C VAL A 65 -5.69 -18.70 -19.69
N THR A 66 -4.38 -18.96 -19.62
CA THR A 66 -3.39 -17.95 -19.26
C THR A 66 -3.32 -16.83 -20.30
N GLN A 67 -3.08 -17.15 -21.57
CA GLN A 67 -2.95 -16.15 -22.64
C GLN A 67 -4.17 -15.24 -22.79
N PRO A 68 -5.43 -15.74 -22.82
CA PRO A 68 -6.61 -14.88 -22.89
C PRO A 68 -6.72 -13.91 -21.70
N ILE A 69 -6.43 -14.39 -20.48
CA ILE A 69 -6.49 -13.56 -19.28
C ILE A 69 -5.39 -12.49 -19.33
N GLU A 70 -4.16 -12.87 -19.65
CA GLU A 70 -3.05 -11.91 -19.77
C GLU A 70 -3.34 -10.82 -20.81
N GLN A 71 -3.81 -11.21 -22.00
CA GLN A 71 -4.14 -10.25 -23.06
C GLN A 71 -5.25 -9.28 -22.65
N SER A 72 -6.22 -9.74 -21.85
CA SER A 72 -7.29 -8.87 -21.34
C SER A 72 -6.80 -7.84 -20.31
N VAL A 73 -5.73 -8.16 -19.57
CA VAL A 73 -5.22 -7.32 -18.47
C VAL A 73 -4.05 -6.44 -18.89
N LEU A 74 -3.24 -6.85 -19.87
CA LEU A 74 -2.09 -6.08 -20.36
C LEU A 74 -2.43 -4.65 -20.82
N GLY A 75 -3.68 -4.39 -21.22
CA GLY A 75 -4.16 -3.06 -21.59
C GLY A 75 -4.89 -2.28 -20.49
N ALA A 76 -4.99 -2.83 -19.28
CA ALA A 76 -5.69 -2.18 -18.18
C ALA A 76 -4.86 -1.03 -17.59
N ASN A 77 -5.55 0.02 -17.13
CA ASN A 77 -4.90 1.21 -16.59
C ASN A 77 -4.15 0.88 -15.28
N GLY A 78 -2.93 1.41 -15.14
CA GLY A 78 -2.11 1.25 -13.94
C GLY A 78 -1.38 -0.10 -13.84
N VAL A 79 -1.54 -1.02 -14.81
CA VAL A 79 -0.80 -2.29 -14.81
C VAL A 79 0.66 -2.05 -15.18
N ALA A 80 1.57 -2.38 -14.27
CA ALA A 80 3.02 -2.26 -14.45
C ALA A 80 3.64 -3.56 -14.98
N ALA A 81 3.19 -4.71 -14.47
CA ALA A 81 3.66 -6.01 -14.92
C ALA A 81 2.61 -7.10 -14.72
N VAL A 82 2.59 -8.07 -15.65
CA VAL A 82 1.80 -9.29 -15.52
C VAL A 82 2.78 -10.47 -15.55
N ARG A 83 2.64 -11.40 -14.61
CA ARG A 83 3.42 -12.64 -14.54
C ARG A 83 2.50 -13.80 -14.27
N SER A 84 2.68 -14.90 -14.99
CA SER A 84 1.88 -16.11 -14.80
C SER A 84 2.76 -17.32 -14.52
N GLN A 85 2.14 -18.32 -13.90
CA GLN A 85 2.71 -19.63 -13.72
C GLN A 85 1.62 -20.68 -13.93
N SER A 86 1.72 -21.40 -15.03
CA SER A 86 0.83 -22.50 -15.41
C SER A 86 1.43 -23.83 -14.96
N SER A 87 0.65 -24.61 -14.22
CA SER A 87 0.99 -25.96 -13.76
C SER A 87 -0.17 -26.91 -14.04
N MET A 88 0.06 -28.21 -13.89
CA MET A 88 -0.98 -29.21 -14.13
C MET A 88 -2.18 -28.96 -13.22
N GLY A 89 -3.35 -28.69 -13.81
CA GLY A 89 -4.57 -28.45 -13.07
C GLY A 89 -4.72 -27.07 -12.41
N LEU A 90 -3.74 -26.17 -12.52
CA LEU A 90 -3.76 -24.88 -11.85
C LEU A 90 -2.96 -23.82 -12.61
N VAL A 91 -3.49 -22.60 -12.67
CA VAL A 91 -2.72 -21.42 -13.06
C VAL A 91 -2.82 -20.33 -12.00
N VAL A 92 -1.70 -19.63 -11.77
CA VAL A 92 -1.62 -18.44 -10.94
C VAL A 92 -1.11 -17.28 -11.78
N ILE A 93 -1.86 -16.17 -11.81
CA ILE A 93 -1.52 -14.95 -12.55
C ILE A 93 -1.40 -13.80 -11.55
N TYR A 94 -0.24 -13.16 -11.53
CA TYR A 94 0.11 -12.00 -10.73
C TYR A 94 0.04 -10.75 -11.60
N ILE A 95 -0.74 -9.77 -11.17
CA ILE A 95 -0.88 -8.47 -11.82
C ILE A 95 -0.35 -7.43 -10.85
N GLU A 96 0.79 -6.82 -11.17
CA GLU A 96 1.40 -5.74 -10.40
C GLU A 96 0.96 -4.39 -10.96
N PHE A 97 0.52 -3.49 -10.09
CA PHE A 97 0.14 -2.13 -10.41
C PHE A 97 1.24 -1.13 -10.06
N GLU A 98 1.17 0.07 -10.63
CA GLU A 98 2.01 1.20 -10.25
C GLU A 98 1.67 1.70 -8.83
N TRP A 99 2.64 2.34 -8.17
CA TRP A 99 2.55 2.78 -6.77
C TRP A 99 1.44 3.79 -6.45
N ASP A 100 0.86 4.44 -7.46
CA ASP A 100 -0.12 5.53 -7.31
C ASP A 100 -1.54 5.13 -7.80
N THR A 101 -1.81 3.81 -7.87
CA THR A 101 -3.12 3.24 -8.27
C THR A 101 -3.80 2.59 -7.06
#